data_AF-A0A2S7PDC3-F1
#
_entry.id   AF-A0A2S7PDC3-F1
#
_cell.length_a   1.000
_cell.length_b   1.000
_cell.length_c   1.000
_cell.angle_alpha   90.00
_cell.angle_beta   90.00
_cell.angle_gamma   90.00
#
_symmetry.space_group_name_H-M   'P 1'
#
loop_
_entity.id
_entity.type
_entity.pdbx_description
1 polymer ?
#
loop_
_entity_poly.entity_id
_entity_poly.type
_entity_poly.pdbx_seq_one_letter_code
_entity_poly.pdbx_strand_id
1 'polypeptide(L)' 'MPTPLDRALSSKVLCLAFTGIVTAAAAWSIWGGDMFPKEADPTGDPETWSREELRRWLAAVRMIQSSIA' A
#
# COMPACT_ATOMS: atom_id res chain seq x y z
N MET A 1 45.25 -8.69 -5.34
CA MET A 1 44.66 -8.20 -6.61
C MET A 1 43.15 -8.20 -6.42
N PRO A 2 42.45 -7.04 -6.51
CA PRO A 2 41.00 -7.04 -6.42
C PRO A 2 40.42 -7.69 -7.67
N THR A 3 39.69 -8.78 -7.48
CA THR A 3 39.04 -9.53 -8.55
C THR A 3 37.82 -8.75 -9.08
N PRO A 4 37.30 -9.08 -10.28
CA PRO A 4 36.09 -8.46 -10.80
C PRO A 4 34.89 -8.60 -9.85
N LEU A 5 34.84 -9.69 -9.08
CA LEU A 5 33.82 -9.95 -8.07
C LEU A 5 33.90 -8.95 -6.90
N ASP A 6 35.11 -8.59 -6.48
CA ASP A 6 35.37 -7.62 -5.40
C ASP A 6 34.91 -6.20 -5.79
N ARG A 7 35.10 -5.82 -7.07
CA ARG A 7 34.58 -4.55 -7.61
C ARG A 7 33.07 -4.54 -7.76
N ALA A 8 32.46 -5.67 -8.11
CA ALA A 8 31.00 -5.79 -8.19
C ALA A 8 30.35 -5.66 -6.80
N LEU A 9 30.98 -6.25 -5.78
CA LEU A 9 30.53 -6.18 -4.38
C LEU A 9 30.75 -4.81 -3.74
N SER A 10 31.81 -4.09 -4.11
CA SER A 10 32.08 -2.70 -3.67
C SER A 10 31.42 -1.64 -4.57
N SER A 11 30.36 -1.97 -5.31
CA SER A 11 29.73 -1.04 -6.24
C SER A 11 28.87 -0.01 -5.51
N LYS A 12 29.48 1.15 -5.22
CA LYS A 12 28.75 2.35 -4.76
C LYS A 12 27.61 2.74 -5.70
N VAL A 13 27.75 2.45 -6.99
CA VAL A 13 26.72 2.70 -8.01
C VAL A 13 25.50 1.81 -7.80
N LEU A 14 25.70 0.53 -7.44
CA LEU A 14 24.60 -0.39 -7.15
C LEU A 14 23.83 0.05 -5.89
N CYS A 15 24.57 0.46 -4.86
CA CYS A 15 23.97 0.98 -3.63
C CYS A 15 23.13 2.23 -3.92
N LEU A 16 23.67 3.21 -4.66
CA LEU A 16 22.96 4.42 -5.04
C LEU A 16 21.72 4.11 -5.90
N ALA A 17 21.83 3.22 -6.88
CA ALA A 17 20.72 2.81 -7.72
C ALA A 17 19.60 2.15 -6.90
N PHE A 18 19.95 1.22 -6.01
CA PHE A 18 18.98 0.58 -5.10
C PHE A 18 18.30 1.61 -4.20
N THR A 19 19.08 2.47 -3.53
CA THR A 19 18.52 3.51 -2.67
C THR A 19 17.62 4.49 -3.43
N GLY A 20 17.96 4.82 -4.68
CA GLY A 20 17.14 5.67 -5.54
C GLY A 20 15.79 5.03 -5.86
N ILE A 21 15.78 3.74 -6.23
CA ILE A 21 14.54 3.00 -6.51
C ILE A 21 13.67 2.89 -5.26
N VAL A 22 14.27 2.53 -4.11
CA VAL A 22 13.53 2.40 -2.84
C VAL A 22 12.95 3.74 -2.41
N THR A 23 13.71 4.83 -2.54
CA THR A 23 13.22 6.18 -2.20
C THR A 23 12.09 6.62 -3.12
N ALA A 24 12.20 6.33 -4.43
CA ALA A 24 11.13 6.62 -5.38
C ALA A 24 9.86 5.82 -5.08
N ALA A 25 9.99 4.52 -4.75
CA ALA A 25 8.87 3.69 -4.34
C ALA A 25 8.23 4.19 -3.03
N ALA A 26 9.04 4.58 -2.04
CA ALA A 26 8.54 5.13 -0.78
C ALA A 26 7.81 6.48 -0.97
N ALA A 27 8.37 7.38 -1.79
CA ALA A 27 7.71 8.62 -2.17
C ALA A 27 6.37 8.34 -2.88
N TRP A 28 6.35 7.34 -3.77
CA TRP A 28 5.13 6.92 -4.45
C TRP A 28 4.11 6.30 -3.49
N SER A 29 4.51 5.59 -2.44
CA SER A 29 3.58 5.08 -1.42
C SER A 29 2.91 6.18 -0.59
N ILE A 30 3.50 7.38 -0.53
CA ILE A 30 2.93 8.52 0.22
C ILE A 30 1.98 9.33 -0.67
N TRP A 31 2.35 9.57 -1.92
CA TRP A 31 1.59 10.44 -2.83
C TRP A 31 0.74 9.71 -3.87
N GLY A 32 1.09 8.47 -4.21
CA GLY A 32 0.49 7.65 -5.26
C GLY A 32 -0.75 6.89 -4.82
N GLY A 33 -1.73 7.58 -4.22
CA GLY A 33 -3.08 7.05 -3.97
C GLY A 33 -3.17 5.73 -3.19
N ASP A 34 -4.35 5.09 -3.26
CA ASP A 34 -4.57 3.76 -2.67
C ASP A 34 -3.83 2.70 -3.54
N MET A 35 -2.69 2.19 -3.05
CA MET A 35 -1.86 1.17 -3.71
C MET A 35 -2.62 -0.14 -3.97
N PHE A 36 -3.68 -0.38 -3.19
CA PHE A 36 -4.62 -1.46 -3.40
C PHE A 36 -5.99 -0.82 -3.65
N PRO A 37 -6.67 -1.12 -4.77
CA PRO A 37 -8.03 -0.65 -4.96
C PRO A 37 -8.87 -1.18 -3.81
N LYS A 38 -9.44 -0.28 -3.00
CA LYS A 38 -10.43 -0.69 -2.01
C LYS A 38 -11.57 -1.36 -2.75
N GLU A 39 -11.95 -2.55 -2.28
CA GLU A 39 -13.17 -3.21 -2.76
C GLU A 39 -14.32 -2.21 -2.62
N ALA A 40 -15.07 -2.02 -3.70
CA ALA A 40 -16.16 -1.07 -3.74
C ALA A 40 -17.16 -1.37 -2.61
N ASP A 41 -17.66 -0.32 -1.97
CA ASP A 41 -18.65 -0.49 -0.90
C ASP A 41 -19.88 -1.25 -1.43
N PRO A 42 -20.43 -2.17 -0.63
CA PRO A 42 -21.60 -2.92 -1.05
C PRO A 42 -22.75 -1.96 -1.34
N THR A 43 -23.34 -2.10 -2.53
CA THR A 43 -24.40 -1.23 -3.04
C THR A 43 -25.63 -2.07 -3.36
N GLY A 44 -26.82 -1.58 -2.98
CA GLY A 44 -28.09 -2.30 -3.14
C GLY A 44 -28.76 -2.67 -1.81
N ASP A 45 -29.59 -3.71 -1.81
CA ASP A 45 -30.42 -4.12 -0.67
C ASP A 45 -29.61 -4.85 0.41
N PRO A 46 -29.53 -4.32 1.66
CA PRO A 46 -28.75 -4.91 2.75
C PRO A 46 -29.14 -6.34 3.12
N GLU A 47 -30.37 -6.76 2.83
CA GLU A 47 -30.85 -8.12 3.14
C GLU A 47 -30.24 -9.20 2.25
N THR A 48 -29.72 -8.80 1.08
CA THR A 48 -29.07 -9.70 0.12
C THR A 48 -27.55 -9.76 0.28
N TRP A 49 -26.98 -8.95 1.17
CA TRP A 49 -25.54 -8.87 1.34
C TRP A 49 -24.98 -10.16 1.95
N SER A 50 -23.79 -10.54 1.48
CA SER A 50 -22.99 -11.52 2.18
C SER A 50 -22.59 -11.01 3.57
N ARG A 51 -22.31 -11.93 4.48
CA ARG A 51 -21.89 -11.59 5.85
C ARG A 51 -20.65 -10.70 5.87
N GLU A 52 -19.75 -10.91 4.91
CA GLU A 52 -18.51 -10.17 4.76
C GLU A 52 -18.75 -8.72 4.30
N GLU A 53 -19.69 -8.49 3.38
CA GLU A 53 -20.14 -7.16 2.96
C GLU A 53 -20.81 -6.38 4.09
N LEU A 54 -21.73 -7.02 4.83
CA LEU A 54 -22.41 -6.41 5.98
C LEU A 54 -21.41 -6.01 7.07
N ARG A 55 -20.42 -6.87 7.37
CA ARG A 55 -19.36 -6.57 8.33
C ARG A 55 -18.51 -5.37 7.89
N ARG A 56 -18.18 -5.28 6.60
CA ARG A 56 -17.39 -4.17 6.05
C ARG A 56 -18.15 -2.85 6.12
N TRP A 57 -19.42 -2.87 5.74
CA TRP A 57 -20.30 -1.70 5.84
C TRP A 57 -20.45 -1.22 7.29
N LEU A 58 -20.70 -2.12 8.24
CA LEU A 58 -20.81 -1.78 9.66
C LEU A 58 -19.51 -1.17 10.23
N ALA A 59 -18.35 -1.61 9.77
CA ALA A 59 -17.07 -1.02 10.17
C ALA A 59 -16.92 0.42 9.67
N ALA A 60 -17.33 0.69 8.42
CA ALA A 60 -17.33 2.04 7.85
C ALA A 60 -18.30 2.97 8.60
N VAL A 61 -19.52 2.51 8.89
CA VAL A 61 -20.52 3.28 9.64
C VAL A 61 -20.03 3.63 11.05
N ARG A 62 -19.42 2.66 11.76
CA ARG A 62 -18.84 2.91 13.09
C ARG A 62 -17.74 3.97 13.06
N MET A 63 -16.87 3.94 12.04
CA MET A 63 -15.84 4.97 11.89
C MET A 63 -16.44 6.36 11.70
N ILE A 64 -17.47 6.50 10.86
CA ILE A 64 -18.17 7.77 10.66
C ILE A 64 -18.75 8.25 11.99
N GLN A 65 -19.46 7.40 12.74
CA GLN A 65 -20.10 7.81 13.98
C GLN A 65 -19.11 8.28 15.06
N SER A 66 -17.92 7.68 15.12
CA SER A 66 -16.86 8.11 16.04
C SER A 66 -16.21 9.46 15.69
N SER A 67 -16.34 9.92 14.44
CA SER A 67 -15.78 11.19 13.97
C SER A 67 -16.69 12.39 14.22
N ILE A 68 -17.97 12.17 14.53
CA ILE A 68 -19.00 13.21 14.73
C ILE A 68 -19.39 13.38 16.21
N ALA A 69 -18.77 12.63 17.12
CA ALA A 69 -18.93 12.74 18.57
C ALA A 69 -17.71 13.44 19.20
#